data_AF-A0A210QID7-F1
#
_entry.id   AF-A0A210QID7-F1
#
_cell.length_a   1.000
_cell.length_b   1.000
_cell.length_c   1.000
_cell.angle_alpha   90.00
_cell.angle_beta   90.00
_cell.angle_gamma   90.00
#
_symmetry.space_group_name_H-M   'P 1'
#
loop_
_entity.id
_entity.type
_entity.pdbx_description
1 polymer ?
#
loop_
_entity_poly.entity_id
_entity_poly.type
_entity_poly.pdbx_seq_one_letter_code
_entity_poly.pdbx_strand_id
1 'polypeptide(L)'
;MLARAYLQKDQKDMAITVLQGVLREDEKNVDALAEFAPLVFPYAQPSQKENTLSVILTLLSNNKDSSYVKEKFASMCQSEHGLEVLKSVSGRAWEDISAVVFMATSLRDCGAIKESLKLLDHAYRLEPSNAHTLLTYVHTMEGNQVTIHPILSTGTKIWHLREESQFYPKANFQSAVGVIPNKSTVMFCLGEIDCREAVTHCVEQARYDNLEEAINAVIDIYLDKLLTLRKERDWDVHVHPVMPILEPTRQVVMQFNKQLATRVKKNKRLHWLDFVEDLLVDGGLRPEYEFDGTHCHPAYISLLEKALAENVSEAAQS
;
A
#
# COMPACT_ATOMS: atom_id res chain seq x y z
N MET A 1 -24.24 13.31 -18.47
CA MET A 1 -23.15 13.06 -19.45
C MET A 1 -22.22 14.26 -19.63
N LEU A 2 -22.72 15.48 -19.88
CA LEU A 2 -21.85 16.65 -20.12
C LEU A 2 -20.97 17.05 -18.91
N ALA A 3 -21.51 17.05 -17.69
CA ALA A 3 -20.74 17.35 -16.48
C ALA A 3 -19.57 16.37 -16.26
N ARG A 4 -19.80 15.06 -16.49
CA ARG A 4 -18.74 14.03 -16.39
C ARG A 4 -17.62 14.25 -17.42
N ALA A 5 -17.97 14.68 -18.64
CA ALA A 5 -16.97 15.01 -19.65
C ALA A 5 -16.09 16.21 -19.24
N TYR A 6 -16.66 17.20 -18.54
CA TYR A 6 -15.89 18.29 -17.96
C TYR A 6 -14.95 17.83 -16.83
N LEU A 7 -15.43 16.93 -15.95
CA LEU A 7 -14.59 16.35 -14.89
C LEU A 7 -13.40 15.57 -15.45
N GLN A 8 -13.58 14.82 -16.53
CA GLN A 8 -12.48 14.11 -17.22
C GLN A 8 -11.42 15.04 -17.81
N LYS A 9 -11.76 16.30 -18.06
CA LYS A 9 -10.85 17.35 -18.55
C LYS A 9 -10.35 18.27 -17.44
N ASP A 10 -10.59 17.91 -16.18
CA ASP A 10 -10.28 18.71 -14.98
C ASP A 10 -10.93 20.11 -14.97
N GLN A 11 -12.06 20.27 -15.67
CA GLN A 11 -12.82 21.52 -15.75
C GLN A 11 -13.94 21.54 -14.70
N LYS A 12 -13.56 21.55 -13.41
CA LYS A 12 -14.49 21.42 -12.27
C LYS A 12 -15.55 22.53 -12.20
N ASP A 13 -15.18 23.78 -12.45
CA ASP A 13 -16.12 24.92 -12.41
C ASP A 13 -17.24 24.80 -13.46
N MET A 14 -16.89 24.30 -14.65
CA MET A 14 -17.85 24.05 -15.73
C MET A 14 -18.78 22.89 -15.37
N ALA A 15 -18.25 21.82 -14.77
CA ALA A 15 -19.06 20.71 -14.27
C ALA A 15 -20.07 21.18 -13.20
N ILE A 16 -19.61 21.98 -12.24
CA ILE A 16 -20.46 22.59 -11.19
C ILE A 16 -21.57 23.44 -11.79
N THR A 17 -21.25 24.30 -12.76
CA THR A 17 -22.23 25.18 -13.42
C THR A 17 -23.32 24.37 -14.14
N VAL A 18 -22.94 23.30 -14.84
CA VAL A 18 -23.89 22.41 -15.52
C VAL A 18 -24.78 21.69 -14.50
N LEU A 19 -24.21 21.16 -13.43
CA LEU A 19 -24.96 20.45 -12.38
C LEU A 19 -25.95 21.38 -11.67
N GLN A 20 -25.55 22.62 -11.38
CA GLN A 20 -26.46 23.63 -10.84
C GLN A 20 -27.60 23.96 -11.81
N GLY A 21 -27.32 24.02 -13.11
CA GLY A 21 -28.36 24.21 -14.13
C GLY A 21 -29.42 23.11 -14.08
N VAL A 22 -28.98 21.85 -14.02
CA VAL A 22 -29.88 20.69 -13.88
C VAL A 22 -30.70 20.77 -12.58
N LEU A 23 -30.05 21.07 -11.46
CA LEU A 23 -30.72 21.16 -10.15
C LEU A 23 -31.71 22.33 -10.05
N ARG A 24 -31.57 23.38 -10.87
CA ARG A 24 -32.58 24.46 -10.95
C ARG A 24 -33.86 24.02 -11.67
N GLU A 25 -33.75 23.10 -12.64
CA GLU A 25 -34.90 22.57 -13.38
C GLU A 25 -35.52 21.37 -12.65
N ASP A 26 -34.70 20.53 -12.03
CA ASP A 26 -35.10 19.36 -11.25
C ASP A 26 -34.24 19.23 -9.99
N GLU A 27 -34.73 19.82 -8.89
CA GLU A 27 -34.06 19.82 -7.58
C GLU A 27 -33.86 18.42 -7.00
N LYS A 28 -34.61 17.41 -7.48
CA LYS A 28 -34.56 16.03 -6.96
C LYS A 28 -33.76 15.10 -7.85
N ASN A 29 -33.07 15.63 -8.86
CA ASN A 29 -32.29 14.82 -9.78
C ASN A 29 -31.15 14.10 -9.05
N VAL A 30 -31.29 12.77 -8.86
CA VAL A 30 -30.35 11.95 -8.08
C VAL A 30 -28.94 12.02 -8.64
N ASP A 31 -28.76 11.90 -9.95
CA ASP A 31 -27.45 11.93 -10.59
C ASP A 31 -26.76 13.27 -10.40
N ALA A 32 -27.50 14.37 -10.54
CA ALA A 32 -26.96 15.71 -10.37
C ALA A 32 -26.59 15.99 -8.91
N LEU A 33 -27.43 15.61 -7.95
CA LEU A 33 -27.13 15.73 -6.51
C LEU A 33 -25.91 14.89 -6.12
N ALA A 34 -25.84 13.65 -6.60
CA ALA A 34 -24.75 12.72 -6.31
C ALA A 34 -23.40 13.17 -6.90
N GLU A 35 -23.36 13.80 -8.08
CA GLU A 35 -22.12 14.40 -8.59
C GLU A 35 -21.81 15.74 -7.90
N PHE A 36 -22.82 16.57 -7.64
CA PHE A 36 -22.62 17.93 -7.16
C PHE A 36 -22.10 17.99 -5.72
N ALA A 37 -22.69 17.21 -4.81
CA ALA A 37 -22.36 17.29 -3.39
C ALA A 37 -20.87 16.99 -3.10
N PRO A 38 -20.26 15.90 -3.60
CA PRO A 38 -18.84 15.61 -3.37
C PRO A 38 -17.88 16.62 -4.01
N LEU A 39 -18.27 17.29 -5.10
CA LEU A 39 -17.42 18.30 -5.75
C LEU A 39 -17.31 19.57 -4.91
N VAL A 40 -18.39 19.96 -4.25
CA VAL A 40 -18.45 21.20 -3.46
C VAL A 40 -18.00 20.96 -2.02
N PHE A 41 -18.19 19.74 -1.49
CA PHE A 41 -17.91 19.39 -0.09
C PHE A 41 -16.53 19.85 0.43
N PRO A 42 -15.41 19.63 -0.28
CA PRO A 42 -14.09 20.00 0.24
C PRO A 42 -13.93 21.51 0.48
N TYR A 43 -14.61 22.34 -0.31
CA TYR A 43 -14.49 23.80 -0.31
C TYR A 43 -15.66 24.50 0.40
N ALA A 44 -16.66 23.73 0.83
CA ALA A 44 -17.87 24.24 1.45
C ALA A 44 -17.62 24.76 2.87
N GLN A 45 -18.36 25.81 3.24
CA GLN A 45 -18.43 26.26 4.64
C GLN A 45 -19.08 25.18 5.53
N PRO A 46 -18.84 25.16 6.86
CA PRO A 46 -19.33 24.10 7.74
C PRO A 46 -20.83 23.75 7.58
N SER A 47 -21.71 24.76 7.55
CA SER A 47 -23.15 24.55 7.34
C SER A 47 -23.50 23.97 5.97
N GLN A 48 -22.71 24.31 4.95
CA GLN A 48 -22.88 23.76 3.60
C GLN A 48 -22.35 22.32 3.50
N LYS A 49 -21.29 21.97 4.25
CA LYS A 49 -20.82 20.58 4.39
C LYS A 49 -21.90 19.71 5.01
N GLU A 50 -22.54 20.19 6.08
CA GLU A 50 -23.66 19.48 6.71
C GLU A 50 -24.82 19.25 5.73
N ASN A 51 -25.24 20.29 5.01
CA ASN A 51 -26.32 20.16 4.03
C ASN A 51 -25.99 19.18 2.91
N THR A 52 -24.78 19.26 2.35
CA THR A 52 -24.35 18.40 1.23
C THR A 52 -24.24 16.93 1.66
N LEU A 53 -23.71 16.66 2.86
CA LEU A 53 -23.64 15.29 3.37
C LEU A 53 -25.01 14.73 3.75
N SER A 54 -25.91 15.57 4.29
CA SER A 54 -27.30 15.20 4.57
C SER A 54 -28.05 14.80 3.29
N VAL A 55 -27.82 15.51 2.18
CA VAL A 55 -28.35 15.14 0.86
C VAL A 55 -27.83 13.76 0.44
N ILE A 56 -26.52 13.52 0.53
CA ILE A 56 -25.95 12.22 0.16
C ILE A 56 -26.45 11.08 1.06
N LEU A 57 -26.62 11.30 2.37
CA LEU A 57 -27.23 10.30 3.25
C LEU A 57 -28.66 9.98 2.87
N THR A 58 -29.42 11.00 2.45
CA THR A 58 -30.79 10.82 1.96
C THR A 58 -30.81 10.03 0.64
N LEU A 59 -29.86 10.27 -0.26
CA LEU A 59 -29.74 9.47 -1.47
C LEU A 59 -29.31 8.03 -1.14
N LEU A 60 -28.38 7.85 -0.22
CA LEU A 60 -27.87 6.55 0.19
C LEU A 60 -28.97 5.69 0.82
N SER A 61 -29.81 6.27 1.67
CA SER A 61 -30.92 5.55 2.32
C SER A 61 -32.01 5.13 1.33
N ASN A 62 -32.26 5.95 0.29
CA ASN A 62 -33.24 5.68 -0.75
C ASN A 62 -32.71 4.79 -1.89
N ASN A 63 -31.39 4.67 -2.05
CA ASN A 63 -30.73 3.95 -3.14
C ASN A 63 -29.67 2.97 -2.61
N LYS A 64 -30.09 2.08 -1.69
CA LYS A 64 -29.18 1.21 -0.92
C LYS A 64 -28.25 0.33 -1.76
N ASP A 65 -28.68 -0.06 -2.95
CA ASP A 65 -27.93 -0.93 -3.86
C ASP A 65 -27.08 -0.15 -4.88
N SER A 66 -27.15 1.18 -4.87
CA SER A 66 -26.40 2.01 -5.81
C SER A 66 -24.93 2.14 -5.40
N SER A 67 -24.06 1.34 -6.01
CA SER A 67 -22.60 1.48 -5.88
C SER A 67 -22.15 2.90 -6.16
N TYR A 68 -22.77 3.54 -7.15
CA TYR A 68 -22.48 4.93 -7.50
C TYR A 68 -22.72 5.91 -6.35
N VAL A 69 -23.85 5.82 -5.63
CA VAL A 69 -24.12 6.71 -4.48
C VAL A 69 -23.20 6.37 -3.30
N LYS A 70 -22.90 5.07 -3.08
CA LYS A 70 -21.94 4.63 -2.06
C LYS A 70 -20.54 5.19 -2.31
N GLU A 71 -20.07 5.21 -3.56
CA GLU A 71 -18.77 5.79 -3.93
C GLU A 71 -18.72 7.28 -3.59
N LYS A 72 -19.78 8.02 -3.90
CA LYS A 72 -19.88 9.46 -3.59
C LYS A 72 -19.90 9.71 -2.08
N PHE A 73 -20.66 8.91 -1.33
CA PHE A 73 -20.67 8.94 0.12
C PHE A 73 -19.28 8.67 0.71
N ALA A 74 -18.61 7.60 0.25
CA ALA A 74 -17.27 7.25 0.71
C ALA A 74 -16.26 8.38 0.47
N SER A 75 -16.28 9.00 -0.71
CA SER A 75 -15.39 10.12 -1.04
C SER A 75 -15.55 11.32 -0.10
N MET A 76 -16.78 11.60 0.36
CA MET A 76 -17.03 12.68 1.31
C MET A 76 -16.56 12.33 2.72
N CYS A 77 -16.79 11.09 3.18
CA CYS A 77 -16.32 10.64 4.49
C CYS A 77 -14.78 10.57 4.59
N GLN A 78 -14.09 10.31 3.48
CA GLN A 78 -12.63 10.30 3.39
C GLN A 78 -12.00 11.70 3.37
N SER A 79 -12.80 12.73 3.07
CA SER A 79 -12.30 14.10 3.05
C SER A 79 -12.08 14.66 4.47
N GLU A 80 -11.31 15.75 4.56
CA GLU A 80 -10.99 16.38 5.84
C GLU A 80 -12.26 16.77 6.62
N HIS A 81 -12.33 16.29 7.87
CA HIS A 81 -13.48 16.40 8.76
C HIS A 81 -14.78 15.68 8.31
N GLY A 82 -14.69 14.79 7.32
CA GLY A 82 -15.87 14.12 6.74
C GLY A 82 -16.68 13.29 7.74
N LEU A 83 -16.01 12.56 8.65
CA LEU A 83 -16.69 11.76 9.67
C LEU A 83 -17.28 12.59 10.81
N GLU A 84 -16.66 13.71 11.14
CA GLU A 84 -17.17 14.66 12.13
C GLU A 84 -18.46 15.30 11.63
N VAL A 85 -18.50 15.68 10.35
CA VAL A 85 -19.73 16.17 9.69
C VAL A 85 -20.76 15.04 9.61
N LEU A 86 -20.35 13.81 9.26
CA LEU A 86 -21.25 12.65 9.24
C LEU A 86 -21.95 12.47 10.59
N LYS A 87 -21.20 12.56 11.68
CA LYS A 87 -21.74 12.48 13.03
C LYS A 87 -22.74 13.61 13.32
N SER A 88 -22.46 14.85 12.92
CA SER A 88 -23.37 15.98 13.19
C SER A 88 -24.69 15.86 12.43
N VAL A 89 -24.67 15.34 11.20
CA VAL A 89 -25.87 15.25 10.35
C VAL A 89 -26.69 13.97 10.55
N SER A 90 -26.11 12.92 11.13
CA SER A 90 -26.77 11.61 11.27
C SER A 90 -27.92 11.62 12.28
N GLY A 91 -27.95 12.57 13.21
CA GLY A 91 -29.01 12.67 14.22
C GLY A 91 -29.24 11.35 14.96
N ARG A 92 -30.49 10.88 15.03
CA ARG A 92 -30.84 9.59 15.66
C ARG A 92 -30.24 8.36 14.97
N ALA A 93 -29.94 8.45 13.68
CA ALA A 93 -29.30 7.35 12.96
C ALA A 93 -27.88 7.06 13.47
N TRP A 94 -27.26 8.01 14.20
CA TRP A 94 -25.97 7.81 14.85
C TRP A 94 -26.03 6.88 16.07
N GLU A 95 -27.23 6.71 16.66
CA GLU A 95 -27.47 5.83 17.81
C GLU A 95 -28.13 4.50 17.38
N ASP A 96 -28.61 4.41 16.14
CA ASP A 96 -29.18 3.19 15.58
C ASP A 96 -28.09 2.29 15.00
N ILE A 97 -27.91 1.11 15.60
CA ILE A 97 -26.83 0.18 15.25
C ILE A 97 -26.95 -0.28 13.79
N SER A 98 -28.17 -0.54 13.31
CA SER A 98 -28.39 -0.99 11.93
C SER A 98 -28.00 0.09 10.92
N ALA A 99 -28.33 1.35 11.20
CA ALA A 99 -27.94 2.48 10.38
C ALA A 99 -26.42 2.71 10.39
N VAL A 100 -25.77 2.67 11.56
CA VAL A 100 -24.31 2.83 11.67
C VAL A 100 -23.59 1.72 10.91
N VAL A 101 -24.02 0.45 11.07
CA VAL A 101 -23.43 -0.69 10.36
C VAL A 101 -23.70 -0.60 8.85
N PHE A 102 -24.88 -0.11 8.42
CA PHE A 102 -25.16 0.13 7.00
C PHE A 102 -24.25 1.21 6.40
N MET A 103 -24.02 2.31 7.11
CA MET A 103 -23.07 3.34 6.69
C MET A 103 -21.65 2.76 6.61
N ALA A 104 -21.23 2.00 7.62
CA ALA A 104 -19.91 1.37 7.63
C ALA A 104 -19.70 0.40 6.46
N THR A 105 -20.65 -0.50 6.22
CA THR A 105 -20.58 -1.44 5.09
C THR A 105 -20.58 -0.72 3.75
N SER A 106 -21.33 0.37 3.60
CA SER A 106 -21.29 1.22 2.39
C SER A 106 -19.92 1.85 2.16
N LEU A 107 -19.21 2.24 3.23
CA LEU A 107 -17.83 2.73 3.14
C LEU A 107 -16.86 1.60 2.76
N ARG A 108 -16.98 0.45 3.41
CA ARG A 108 -16.14 -0.73 3.15
C ARG A 108 -16.27 -1.21 1.70
N ASP A 109 -17.49 -1.31 1.18
CA ASP A 109 -17.76 -1.76 -0.20
C ASP A 109 -17.06 -0.87 -1.25
N CYS A 110 -16.73 0.38 -0.89
CA CYS A 110 -16.01 1.35 -1.72
C CYS A 110 -14.53 1.50 -1.35
N GLY A 111 -13.98 0.64 -0.49
CA GLY A 111 -12.57 0.68 -0.08
C GLY A 111 -12.22 1.75 0.98
N ALA A 112 -13.19 2.47 1.54
CA ALA A 112 -12.99 3.40 2.66
C ALA A 112 -12.91 2.64 4.00
N ILE A 113 -11.91 1.75 4.11
CA ILE A 113 -11.77 0.80 5.21
C ILE A 113 -11.53 1.50 6.54
N LYS A 114 -10.67 2.53 6.58
CA LYS A 114 -10.34 3.28 7.80
C LYS A 114 -11.58 3.95 8.38
N GLU A 115 -12.39 4.58 7.54
CA GLU A 115 -13.62 5.25 7.92
C GLU A 115 -14.70 4.24 8.35
N SER A 116 -14.81 3.12 7.63
CA SER A 116 -15.68 2.00 8.00
C SER A 116 -15.34 1.47 9.39
N LEU A 117 -14.06 1.23 9.70
CA LEU A 117 -13.62 0.74 11.01
C LEU A 117 -13.99 1.71 12.14
N LYS A 118 -13.87 3.03 11.93
CA LYS A 118 -14.30 4.03 12.93
C LYS A 118 -15.80 3.95 13.21
N LEU A 119 -16.64 3.71 12.20
CA LEU A 119 -18.08 3.52 12.39
C LEU A 119 -18.41 2.19 13.07
N LEU A 120 -17.73 1.11 12.72
CA LEU A 120 -17.92 -0.20 13.37
C LEU A 120 -17.46 -0.18 14.83
N ASP A 121 -16.40 0.56 15.14
CA ASP A 121 -15.93 0.82 16.50
C ASP A 121 -16.94 1.64 17.31
N HIS A 122 -17.61 2.62 16.68
CA HIS A 122 -18.74 3.30 17.29
C HIS A 122 -19.93 2.37 17.52
N ALA A 123 -20.35 1.58 16.52
CA ALA A 123 -21.44 0.61 16.66
C ALA A 123 -21.15 -0.44 17.74
N TYR A 124 -19.91 -0.91 17.83
CA TYR A 124 -19.46 -1.85 18.87
C TYR A 124 -19.56 -1.24 20.27
N ARG A 125 -19.21 0.05 20.43
CA ARG A 125 -19.38 0.76 21.70
C ARG A 125 -20.85 0.93 22.11
N LEU A 126 -21.76 1.06 21.15
CA LEU A 126 -23.20 1.14 21.43
C LEU A 126 -23.76 -0.19 21.94
N GLU A 127 -23.40 -1.31 21.31
CA GLU A 127 -23.83 -2.65 21.72
C GLU A 127 -22.74 -3.70 21.44
N PRO A 128 -21.87 -4.00 22.44
CA PRO A 128 -20.78 -4.94 22.28
C PRO A 128 -21.23 -6.39 22.00
N SER A 129 -22.46 -6.75 22.41
CA SER A 129 -23.04 -8.08 22.22
C SER A 129 -23.64 -8.30 20.82
N ASN A 130 -23.66 -7.29 19.96
CA ASN A 130 -24.25 -7.41 18.65
C ASN A 130 -23.37 -8.25 17.71
N ALA A 131 -23.77 -9.48 17.46
CA ALA A 131 -23.02 -10.44 16.64
C ALA A 131 -22.82 -9.95 15.20
N HIS A 132 -23.78 -9.21 14.63
CA HIS A 132 -23.67 -8.69 13.26
C HIS A 132 -22.60 -7.59 13.17
N THR A 133 -22.56 -6.68 14.14
CA THR A 133 -21.51 -5.66 14.25
C THR A 133 -20.13 -6.31 14.40
N LEU A 134 -19.99 -7.28 15.31
CA LEU A 134 -18.73 -8.00 15.53
C LEU A 134 -18.24 -8.70 14.26
N LEU A 135 -19.10 -9.46 13.58
CA LEU A 135 -18.76 -10.14 12.34
C LEU A 135 -18.33 -9.16 11.25
N THR A 136 -19.06 -8.06 11.11
CA THR A 136 -18.75 -7.02 10.12
C THR A 136 -17.44 -6.31 10.44
N TYR A 137 -17.17 -6.05 11.73
CA TYR A 137 -15.90 -5.48 12.20
C TYR A 137 -14.74 -6.40 11.85
N VAL A 138 -14.78 -7.67 12.25
CA VAL A 138 -13.73 -8.65 11.95
C VAL A 138 -13.49 -8.75 10.44
N HIS A 139 -14.54 -8.91 9.65
CA HIS A 139 -14.42 -9.00 8.19
C HIS A 139 -13.80 -7.73 7.56
N THR A 140 -14.11 -6.55 8.11
CA THR A 140 -13.54 -5.29 7.65
C THR A 140 -12.05 -5.18 8.03
N MET A 141 -11.65 -5.71 9.18
CA MET A 141 -10.25 -5.77 9.59
C MET A 141 -9.45 -6.74 8.71
N GLU A 142 -10.01 -7.91 8.38
CA GLU A 142 -9.41 -8.87 7.45
C GLU A 142 -9.18 -8.25 6.07
N GLY A 143 -10.12 -7.44 5.59
CA GLY A 143 -9.98 -6.68 4.33
C GLY A 143 -8.85 -5.65 4.33
N ASN A 144 -8.28 -5.31 5.50
CA ASN A 144 -7.13 -4.42 5.65
C ASN A 144 -5.80 -5.18 5.81
N GLN A 145 -5.81 -6.52 5.74
CA GLN A 145 -4.60 -7.33 5.88
C GLN A 145 -3.98 -7.62 4.50
N VAL A 146 -2.71 -7.23 4.35
CA VAL A 146 -1.88 -7.66 3.22
C VAL A 146 -1.39 -9.08 3.52
N THR A 147 -1.75 -10.04 2.65
CA THR A 147 -1.23 -11.41 2.77
C THR A 147 0.08 -11.54 2.01
N ILE A 148 1.16 -11.89 2.71
CA ILE A 148 2.45 -12.22 2.09
C ILE A 148 2.43 -13.69 1.67
N HIS A 149 2.57 -13.94 0.38
CA HIS A 149 2.73 -15.29 -0.17
C HIS A 149 4.22 -15.57 -0.41
N PRO A 150 4.90 -16.32 0.47
CA PRO A 150 6.33 -16.59 0.31
C PRO A 150 6.59 -17.52 -0.88
N ILE A 151 7.49 -17.09 -1.76
CA ILE A 151 7.97 -17.90 -2.90
C ILE A 151 9.46 -18.17 -2.69
N LEU A 152 9.80 -19.44 -2.45
CA LEU A 152 11.15 -19.85 -2.12
C LEU A 152 11.99 -20.14 -3.37
N SER A 153 13.17 -19.52 -3.45
CA SER A 153 14.19 -19.81 -4.47
C SER A 153 15.51 -20.24 -3.83
N THR A 154 15.58 -21.50 -3.39
CA THR A 154 16.74 -22.08 -2.68
C THR A 154 18.06 -21.91 -3.44
N GLY A 155 19.12 -21.49 -2.73
CA GLY A 155 20.49 -21.41 -3.24
C GLY A 155 20.72 -20.31 -4.29
N THR A 156 19.75 -19.42 -4.50
CA THR A 156 19.86 -18.36 -5.50
C THR A 156 20.72 -17.23 -4.96
N LYS A 157 21.86 -17.02 -5.60
CA LYS A 157 22.69 -15.81 -5.45
C LYS A 157 22.32 -14.85 -6.58
N ILE A 158 22.40 -13.55 -6.35
CA ILE A 158 22.26 -12.55 -7.41
C ILE A 158 23.25 -12.84 -8.54
N TRP A 159 24.48 -13.24 -8.17
CA TRP A 159 25.49 -13.70 -9.12
C TRP A 159 25.01 -14.81 -10.07
N HIS A 160 24.04 -15.64 -9.71
CA HIS A 160 23.53 -16.67 -10.63
C HIS A 160 22.61 -16.12 -11.73
N LEU A 161 22.13 -14.88 -11.61
CA LEU A 161 21.10 -14.31 -12.49
C LEU A 161 21.64 -13.68 -13.77
N ARG A 162 22.97 -13.61 -13.94
CA ARG A 162 23.61 -13.18 -15.19
C ARG A 162 23.15 -13.98 -16.40
N GLU A 163 23.17 -13.36 -17.57
CA GLU A 163 22.70 -13.95 -18.81
C GLU A 163 23.44 -15.26 -19.15
N GLU A 164 24.76 -15.26 -19.04
CA GLU A 164 25.62 -16.41 -19.38
C GLU A 164 25.60 -17.54 -18.33
N SER A 165 25.05 -17.29 -17.14
CA SER A 165 24.94 -18.32 -16.10
C SER A 165 24.01 -19.45 -16.53
N GLN A 166 24.52 -20.69 -16.47
CA GLN A 166 23.76 -21.93 -16.71
C GLN A 166 23.54 -22.75 -15.43
N PHE A 167 23.74 -22.15 -14.26
CA PHE A 167 23.69 -22.87 -12.99
C PHE A 167 22.25 -23.14 -12.54
N TYR A 168 21.99 -24.33 -11.97
CA TYR A 168 20.63 -24.77 -11.63
C TYR A 168 19.82 -23.81 -10.71
N PRO A 169 20.41 -23.03 -9.78
CA PRO A 169 19.65 -22.07 -8.99
C PRO A 169 19.03 -20.96 -9.84
N LYS A 170 19.58 -20.64 -11.02
CA LYS A 170 18.95 -19.71 -11.96
C LYS A 170 17.65 -20.31 -12.53
N ALA A 171 17.66 -21.59 -12.88
CA ALA A 171 16.46 -22.29 -13.34
C ALA A 171 15.41 -22.40 -12.21
N ASN A 172 15.87 -22.64 -10.97
CA ASN A 172 15.00 -22.61 -9.79
C ASN A 172 14.34 -21.24 -9.61
N PHE A 173 15.13 -20.16 -9.68
CA PHE A 173 14.62 -18.79 -9.65
C PHE A 173 13.61 -18.51 -10.75
N GLN A 174 13.90 -18.92 -11.99
CA GLN A 174 12.99 -18.76 -13.13
C GLN A 174 11.66 -19.51 -12.92
N SER A 175 11.71 -20.70 -12.33
CA SER A 175 10.52 -21.49 -12.01
C SER A 175 9.71 -20.83 -10.90
N ALA A 176 10.38 -20.34 -9.85
CA ALA A 176 9.79 -19.64 -8.73
C ALA A 176 9.10 -18.34 -9.15
N VAL A 177 9.75 -17.50 -9.96
CA VAL A 177 9.12 -16.25 -10.46
C VAL A 177 8.03 -16.53 -11.50
N GLY A 178 8.07 -17.69 -12.17
CA GLY A 178 7.12 -18.07 -13.21
C GLY A 178 5.70 -18.35 -12.70
N VAL A 179 5.54 -18.69 -11.41
CA VAL A 179 4.22 -18.93 -10.80
C VAL A 179 3.54 -17.65 -10.29
N ILE A 180 4.28 -16.54 -10.24
CA ILE A 180 3.76 -15.27 -9.72
C ILE A 180 2.88 -14.63 -10.82
N PRO A 181 1.61 -14.26 -10.53
CA PRO A 181 0.73 -13.62 -11.49
C PRO A 181 1.28 -12.30 -12.01
N ASN A 182 0.92 -11.90 -13.23
CA ASN A 182 1.22 -10.56 -13.74
C ASN A 182 0.50 -9.50 -12.89
N LYS A 183 1.03 -8.27 -12.86
CA LYS A 183 0.49 -7.13 -12.08
C LYS A 183 0.44 -7.30 -10.57
N SER A 184 1.14 -8.30 -10.04
CA SER A 184 1.33 -8.44 -8.59
C SER A 184 2.30 -7.39 -8.03
N THR A 185 2.07 -7.01 -6.77
CA THR A 185 3.09 -6.40 -5.91
C THR A 185 4.02 -7.51 -5.43
N VAL A 186 5.31 -7.34 -5.66
CA VAL A 186 6.33 -8.35 -5.35
C VAL A 186 7.47 -7.74 -4.56
N MET A 187 8.01 -8.50 -3.61
CA MET A 187 9.16 -8.10 -2.81
C MET A 187 10.29 -9.11 -3.03
N PHE A 188 11.46 -8.63 -3.45
CA PHE A 188 12.64 -9.47 -3.61
C PHE A 188 13.58 -9.35 -2.42
N CYS A 189 13.90 -10.49 -1.81
CA CYS A 189 14.88 -10.64 -0.74
C CYS A 189 16.00 -11.57 -1.22
N LEU A 190 17.06 -10.98 -1.79
CA LEU A 190 18.24 -11.67 -2.32
C LEU A 190 19.50 -10.86 -1.94
N GLY A 191 20.65 -11.52 -1.92
CA GLY A 191 21.95 -10.88 -1.71
C GLY A 191 22.68 -11.27 -0.42
N GLU A 192 22.01 -11.95 0.52
CA GLU A 192 22.63 -12.43 1.77
C GLU A 192 23.87 -13.31 1.48
N ILE A 193 23.70 -14.35 0.66
CA ILE A 193 24.79 -15.26 0.31
C ILE A 193 25.87 -14.56 -0.54
N ASP A 194 25.46 -13.59 -1.37
CA ASP A 194 26.41 -12.79 -2.16
C ASP A 194 27.33 -11.98 -1.23
N CYS A 195 26.76 -11.33 -0.21
CA CYS A 195 27.51 -10.56 0.79
C CYS A 195 28.34 -11.43 1.73
N ARG A 196 27.86 -12.64 2.06
CA ARG A 196 28.56 -13.56 2.96
C ARG A 196 29.81 -14.16 2.32
N GLU A 197 29.74 -14.51 1.04
CA GLU A 197 30.76 -15.32 0.39
C GLU A 197 31.20 -14.81 -0.99
N ALA A 198 30.26 -14.40 -1.85
CA ALA A 198 30.55 -14.25 -3.26
C ALA A 198 31.41 -13.01 -3.56
N VAL A 199 31.05 -11.87 -2.98
CA VAL A 199 31.71 -10.59 -3.25
C VAL A 199 33.15 -10.63 -2.71
N THR A 200 33.33 -11.08 -1.46
CA THR A 200 34.66 -11.20 -0.83
C THR A 200 35.55 -12.18 -1.59
N HIS A 201 35.02 -13.35 -1.94
CA HIS A 201 35.77 -14.35 -2.71
C HIS A 201 36.20 -13.83 -4.09
N CYS A 202 35.37 -13.04 -4.78
CA CYS A 202 35.76 -12.49 -6.08
C CYS A 202 36.94 -11.50 -5.98
N VAL A 203 37.01 -10.72 -4.89
CA VAL A 203 38.15 -9.84 -4.63
C VAL A 203 39.41 -10.65 -4.28
N GLU A 204 39.28 -11.68 -3.44
CA GLU A 204 40.40 -12.59 -3.10
C GLU A 204 40.98 -13.30 -4.33
N GLN A 205 40.14 -13.62 -5.31
CA GLN A 205 40.54 -14.22 -6.58
C GLN A 205 41.00 -13.18 -7.63
N ALA A 206 41.19 -11.92 -7.24
CA ALA A 206 41.58 -10.81 -8.11
C ALA A 206 40.69 -10.66 -9.37
N ARG A 207 39.39 -10.96 -9.24
CA ARG A 207 38.40 -10.72 -10.29
C ARG A 207 37.91 -9.27 -10.32
N TYR A 208 38.04 -8.59 -9.18
CA TYR A 208 37.77 -7.18 -8.98
C TYR A 208 38.88 -6.59 -8.12
N ASP A 209 39.18 -5.31 -8.33
CA ASP A 209 40.29 -4.64 -7.65
C ASP A 209 39.98 -4.37 -6.17
N ASN A 210 38.69 -4.22 -5.84
CA ASN A 210 38.23 -3.92 -4.50
C ASN A 210 36.78 -4.35 -4.26
N LEU A 211 36.37 -4.29 -2.99
CA LEU A 211 35.03 -4.69 -2.55
C LEU A 211 33.92 -3.84 -3.17
N GLU A 212 34.14 -2.53 -3.34
CA GLU A 212 33.15 -1.63 -3.92
C GLU A 212 32.84 -1.99 -5.37
N GLU A 213 33.87 -2.27 -6.18
CA GLU A 213 33.69 -2.72 -7.56
C GLU A 213 32.91 -4.03 -7.65
N ALA A 214 33.26 -5.01 -6.80
CA ALA A 214 32.57 -6.28 -6.74
C ALA A 214 31.09 -6.13 -6.34
N ILE A 215 30.79 -5.31 -5.32
CA ILE A 215 29.40 -4.99 -4.91
C ILE A 215 28.64 -4.36 -6.07
N ASN A 216 29.24 -3.37 -6.74
CA ASN A 216 28.60 -2.66 -7.84
C ASN A 216 28.22 -3.61 -8.99
N ALA A 217 29.12 -4.54 -9.35
CA ALA A 217 28.86 -5.53 -10.38
C ALA A 217 27.67 -6.45 -10.01
N VAL A 218 27.57 -6.88 -8.75
CA VAL A 218 26.43 -7.68 -8.27
C VAL A 218 25.13 -6.88 -8.30
N ILE A 219 25.15 -5.62 -7.86
CA ILE A 219 23.97 -4.75 -7.88
C ILE A 219 23.48 -4.52 -9.31
N ASP A 220 24.37 -4.34 -10.28
CA ASP A 220 23.98 -4.12 -11.67
C ASP A 220 23.24 -5.33 -12.25
N ILE A 221 23.71 -6.55 -11.96
CA ILE A 221 23.02 -7.80 -12.32
C ILE A 221 21.63 -7.84 -11.67
N TYR A 222 21.53 -7.44 -10.41
CA TYR A 222 20.26 -7.47 -9.69
C TYR A 222 19.24 -6.51 -10.31
N LEU A 223 19.63 -5.25 -10.50
CA LEU A 223 18.75 -4.20 -11.01
C LEU A 223 18.31 -4.47 -12.43
N ASP A 224 19.20 -4.93 -13.31
CA ASP A 224 18.85 -5.32 -14.67
C ASP A 224 17.79 -6.44 -14.67
N LYS A 225 17.97 -7.45 -13.80
CA LYS A 225 17.01 -8.55 -13.71
C LYS A 225 15.66 -8.10 -13.16
N LEU A 226 15.64 -7.27 -12.12
CA LEU A 226 14.40 -6.73 -11.55
C LEU A 226 13.64 -5.85 -12.54
N LEU A 227 14.33 -4.99 -13.28
CA LEU A 227 13.72 -4.11 -14.28
C LEU A 227 13.17 -4.89 -15.47
N THR A 228 13.85 -5.97 -15.87
CA THR A 228 13.37 -6.89 -16.90
C THR A 228 12.08 -7.57 -16.46
N LEU A 229 12.06 -8.18 -15.27
CA LEU A 229 10.87 -8.85 -14.72
C LEU A 229 9.71 -7.88 -14.55
N ARG A 230 9.96 -6.68 -14.02
CA ARG A 230 8.96 -5.61 -13.93
C ARG A 230 8.32 -5.32 -15.28
N LYS A 231 9.13 -5.14 -16.33
CA LYS A 231 8.64 -4.82 -17.68
C LYS A 231 7.83 -5.98 -18.27
N GLU A 232 8.29 -7.21 -18.11
CA GLU A 232 7.64 -8.41 -18.67
C GLU A 232 6.32 -8.75 -17.97
N ARG A 233 6.23 -8.45 -16.66
CA ARG A 233 5.11 -8.89 -15.80
C ARG A 233 4.20 -7.77 -15.33
N ASP A 234 4.57 -6.52 -15.61
CA ASP A 234 3.90 -5.31 -15.11
C ASP A 234 3.81 -5.29 -13.57
N TRP A 235 4.87 -5.76 -12.90
CA TRP A 235 4.92 -5.84 -11.44
C TRP A 235 5.19 -4.52 -10.77
N ASP A 236 4.64 -4.38 -9.57
CA ASP A 236 5.07 -3.38 -8.60
C ASP A 236 6.16 -3.98 -7.71
N VAL A 237 7.40 -3.50 -7.83
CA VAL A 237 8.59 -4.19 -7.32
C VAL A 237 9.18 -3.45 -6.13
N HIS A 238 9.13 -4.09 -4.96
CA HIS A 238 9.81 -3.69 -3.74
C HIS A 238 11.12 -4.47 -3.56
N VAL A 239 12.16 -3.77 -3.12
CA VAL A 239 13.49 -4.31 -2.86
C VAL A 239 13.72 -4.34 -1.36
N HIS A 240 13.81 -5.54 -0.81
CA HIS A 240 14.11 -5.76 0.60
C HIS A 240 15.62 -5.61 0.84
N PRO A 241 16.06 -4.93 1.92
CA PRO A 241 17.47 -4.84 2.27
C PRO A 241 18.04 -6.22 2.62
N VAL A 242 19.32 -6.44 2.36
CA VAL A 242 20.00 -7.64 2.86
C VAL A 242 20.12 -7.53 4.38
N MET A 243 19.73 -8.58 5.12
CA MET A 243 19.69 -8.50 6.58
C MET A 243 21.10 -8.57 7.20
N PRO A 244 21.52 -7.59 8.02
CA PRO A 244 22.85 -7.52 8.64
C PRO A 244 23.02 -8.43 9.88
N ILE A 245 22.59 -9.70 9.78
CA ILE A 245 22.48 -10.61 10.95
C ILE A 245 23.86 -11.01 11.48
N LEU A 246 24.71 -11.56 10.62
CA LEU A 246 26.00 -12.09 11.01
C LEU A 246 27.03 -10.98 11.23
N GLU A 247 27.61 -10.94 12.44
CA GLU A 247 28.69 -10.00 12.80
C GLU A 247 29.82 -9.94 11.76
N PRO A 248 30.40 -11.08 11.30
CA PRO A 248 31.57 -11.04 10.42
C PRO A 248 31.31 -10.42 9.06
N THR A 249 30.06 -10.43 8.59
CA THR A 249 29.68 -9.96 7.25
C THR A 249 28.87 -8.67 7.29
N ARG A 250 28.57 -8.15 8.49
CA ARG A 250 27.69 -6.99 8.67
C ARG A 250 28.19 -5.76 7.90
N GLN A 251 29.48 -5.47 7.97
CA GLN A 251 30.06 -4.32 7.28
C GLN A 251 29.88 -4.41 5.75
N VAL A 252 30.08 -5.60 5.18
CA VAL A 252 29.85 -5.86 3.75
C VAL A 252 28.36 -5.68 3.40
N VAL A 253 27.47 -6.23 4.21
CA VAL A 253 26.01 -6.10 4.05
C VAL A 253 25.57 -4.64 4.10
N MET A 254 26.06 -3.85 5.06
CA MET A 254 25.70 -2.44 5.20
C MET A 254 26.23 -1.62 4.01
N GLN A 255 27.45 -1.89 3.55
CA GLN A 255 27.98 -1.27 2.34
C GLN A 255 27.15 -1.62 1.10
N PHE A 256 26.77 -2.90 0.95
CA PHE A 256 25.91 -3.38 -0.13
C PHE A 256 24.55 -2.67 -0.13
N ASN A 257 23.87 -2.65 1.02
CA ASN A 257 22.58 -2.00 1.18
C ASN A 257 22.63 -0.51 0.89
N LYS A 258 23.66 0.20 1.34
CA LYS A 258 23.83 1.63 1.07
C LYS A 258 23.92 1.91 -0.44
N GLN A 259 24.71 1.12 -1.16
CA GLN A 259 24.85 1.27 -2.61
C GLN A 259 23.56 0.87 -3.35
N LEU A 260 22.93 -0.23 -2.95
CA LEU A 260 21.67 -0.70 -3.54
C LEU A 260 20.54 0.31 -3.32
N ALA A 261 20.34 0.78 -2.08
CA ALA A 261 19.35 1.80 -1.73
C ALA A 261 19.53 3.07 -2.58
N THR A 262 20.78 3.54 -2.73
CA THR A 262 21.08 4.72 -3.54
C THR A 262 20.63 4.55 -5.00
N ARG A 263 20.83 3.36 -5.58
CA ARG A 263 20.42 3.08 -6.97
C ARG A 263 18.92 2.84 -7.10
N VAL A 264 18.30 2.14 -6.16
CA VAL A 264 16.85 1.89 -6.13
C VAL A 264 16.09 3.20 -5.96
N LYS A 265 16.44 4.05 -4.99
CA LYS A 265 15.78 5.34 -4.75
C LYS A 265 15.90 6.33 -5.92
N LYS A 266 16.98 6.27 -6.70
CA LYS A 266 17.12 7.05 -7.95
C LYS A 266 16.22 6.53 -9.07
N ASN A 267 15.73 5.30 -8.96
CA ASN A 267 14.90 4.65 -9.95
C ASN A 267 13.43 4.70 -9.54
N LYS A 268 12.63 5.56 -10.20
CA LYS A 268 11.18 5.70 -9.94
C LYS A 268 10.35 4.44 -10.22
N ARG A 269 10.97 3.34 -10.68
CA ARG A 269 10.29 2.09 -11.05
C ARG A 269 10.41 1.00 -10.00
N LEU A 270 11.26 1.19 -8.99
CA LEU A 270 11.53 0.22 -7.93
C LEU A 270 11.37 0.91 -6.58
N HIS A 271 10.90 0.19 -5.58
CA HIS A 271 10.63 0.74 -4.24
C HIS A 271 11.62 0.17 -3.23
N TRP A 272 12.37 1.03 -2.53
CA TRP A 272 13.28 0.60 -1.47
C TRP A 272 12.53 0.46 -0.15
N LEU A 273 12.75 -0.64 0.56
CA LEU A 273 12.17 -0.84 1.90
C LEU A 273 13.16 -0.38 2.96
N ASP A 274 12.95 0.83 3.49
CA ASP A 274 13.93 1.50 4.34
C ASP A 274 13.74 1.20 5.83
N PHE A 275 14.29 0.08 6.29
CA PHE A 275 14.21 -0.30 7.70
C PHE A 275 15.49 -0.92 8.28
N VAL A 276 16.56 -1.03 7.48
CA VAL A 276 17.76 -1.77 7.91
C VAL A 276 18.48 -1.11 9.09
N GLU A 277 18.50 0.22 9.14
CA GLU A 277 19.11 0.96 10.25
C GLU A 277 18.33 0.75 11.56
N ASP A 278 17.01 0.56 11.48
CA ASP A 278 16.16 0.30 12.65
C ASP A 278 16.43 -1.10 13.26
N LEU A 279 17.10 -2.00 12.53
CA LEU A 279 17.52 -3.31 13.06
C LEU A 279 18.74 -3.22 13.99
N LEU A 280 19.50 -2.12 13.93
CA LEU A 280 20.80 -2.02 14.57
C LEU A 280 20.80 -1.08 15.77
N VAL A 281 21.66 -1.39 16.75
CA VAL A 281 22.00 -0.53 17.89
C VAL A 281 23.51 -0.61 18.12
N ASP A 282 24.19 0.53 18.19
CA ASP A 282 25.65 0.63 18.35
C ASP A 282 26.47 -0.24 17.36
N GLY A 283 25.94 -0.45 16.15
CA GLY A 283 26.55 -1.28 15.11
C GLY A 283 26.32 -2.79 15.24
N GLY A 284 25.65 -3.25 16.31
CA GLY A 284 25.19 -4.61 16.51
C GLY A 284 23.71 -4.80 16.15
N LEU A 285 23.28 -6.05 15.99
CA LEU A 285 21.86 -6.37 15.86
C LEU A 285 21.15 -6.08 17.19
N ARG A 286 19.96 -5.48 17.15
CA ARG A 286 19.17 -5.27 18.38
C ARG A 286 18.75 -6.60 18.99
N PRO A 287 18.79 -6.76 20.33
CA PRO A 287 18.47 -8.03 20.99
C PRO A 287 17.08 -8.59 20.65
N GLU A 288 16.07 -7.73 20.42
CA GLU A 288 14.71 -8.15 20.03
C GLU A 288 14.63 -8.79 18.63
N TYR A 289 15.66 -8.61 17.81
CA TYR A 289 15.77 -9.19 16.46
C TYR A 289 16.72 -10.40 16.41
N GLU A 290 17.40 -10.73 17.51
CA GLU A 290 18.21 -11.94 17.61
C GLU A 290 17.31 -13.18 17.71
N PHE A 291 17.68 -14.26 17.00
CA PHE A 291 16.95 -15.53 17.07
C PHE A 291 17.86 -16.71 17.41
N ASP A 292 18.75 -17.12 16.50
CA ASP A 292 19.62 -18.30 16.68
C ASP A 292 21.09 -18.03 16.29
N GLY A 293 21.46 -16.76 16.15
CA GLY A 293 22.78 -16.32 15.72
C GLY A 293 23.01 -16.38 14.20
N THR A 294 22.07 -16.91 13.41
CA THR A 294 22.15 -16.94 11.94
C THR A 294 20.91 -16.40 11.23
N HIS A 295 19.77 -16.38 11.92
CA HIS A 295 18.51 -15.87 11.41
C HIS A 295 17.99 -14.68 12.23
N CYS A 296 17.11 -13.90 11.62
CA CYS A 296 16.43 -12.77 12.25
C CYS A 296 15.13 -13.23 12.94
N HIS A 297 14.84 -12.71 14.12
CA HIS A 297 13.58 -12.94 14.80
C HIS A 297 12.41 -12.28 14.04
N PRO A 298 11.23 -12.90 13.90
CA PRO A 298 10.07 -12.33 13.18
C PRO A 298 9.55 -10.98 13.69
N ALA A 299 10.02 -10.48 14.84
CA ALA A 299 9.67 -9.16 15.34
C ALA A 299 9.99 -8.03 14.34
N TYR A 300 10.95 -8.23 13.42
CA TYR A 300 11.28 -7.26 12.38
C TYR A 300 10.15 -7.01 11.38
N ILE A 301 9.13 -7.89 11.31
CA ILE A 301 7.99 -7.73 10.40
C ILE A 301 7.26 -6.40 10.64
N SER A 302 7.21 -5.93 11.89
CA SER A 302 6.65 -4.60 12.21
C SER A 302 7.38 -3.44 11.51
N LEU A 303 8.71 -3.56 11.34
CA LEU A 303 9.51 -2.59 10.58
C LEU A 303 9.23 -2.69 9.08
N LEU A 304 9.08 -3.92 8.57
CA LEU A 304 8.73 -4.16 7.17
C LEU A 304 7.35 -3.59 6.83
N GLU A 305 6.35 -3.80 7.70
CA GLU A 305 5.01 -3.24 7.54
C GLU A 305 5.03 -1.71 7.47
N LYS A 306 5.81 -1.07 8.34
CA LYS A 306 6.02 0.38 8.32
C LYS A 306 6.63 0.85 6.99
N ALA A 307 7.71 0.19 6.53
CA ALA A 307 8.37 0.54 5.28
C ALA A 307 7.49 0.32 4.03
N LEU A 308 6.59 -0.67 4.07
CA LEU A 308 5.60 -0.89 3.01
C LEU A 308 4.54 0.23 3.01
N ALA A 309 4.02 0.61 4.17
CA ALA A 309 3.01 1.66 4.30
C ALA A 309 3.52 3.05 3.86
N GLU A 310 4.79 3.36 4.12
CA GLU A 310 5.44 4.60 3.69
C GLU A 310 5.52 4.68 2.16
N ASN A 311 5.94 3.60 1.49
CA ASN A 311 6.01 3.54 0.01
C ASN A 311 4.62 3.72 -0.65
N VAL A 312 3.56 3.16 -0.06
CA VAL A 312 2.18 3.34 -0.56
C VAL A 312 1.73 4.80 -0.42
N SER A 313 2.13 5.47 0.66
CA SER A 313 1.76 6.86 0.92
C SER A 313 2.47 7.83 -0.03
N GLU A 314 3.73 7.55 -0.39
CA GLU A 314 4.47 8.35 -1.38
C GLU A 314 3.89 8.20 -2.79
N ALA A 315 3.48 6.99 -3.18
CA ALA A 315 2.86 6.75 -4.49
C ALA A 315 1.50 7.46 -4.67
N ALA A 316 0.77 7.71 -3.58
CA ALA A 316 -0.50 8.45 -3.61
C ALA A 316 -0.32 9.97 -3.77
N GLN A 317 0.90 10.50 -3.60
CA GLN A 317 1.22 11.92 -3.69
C GLN A 317 1.93 12.30 -5.01
N SER A 318 2.31 11.32 -5.83
CA SER A 318 3.06 11.48 -7.09
C SER A 318 2.19 11.30 -8.33
#